data_AF-A0A2P2J380-F1
#
_entry.id   AF-A0A2P2J380-F1
#
_cell.length_a   1.000
_cell.length_b   1.000
_cell.length_c   1.000
_cell.angle_alpha   90.00
_cell.angle_beta   90.00
_cell.angle_gamma   90.00
#
_symmetry.space_group_name_H-M   'P 1'
#
loop_
_entity.id
_entity.type
_entity.pdbx_description
1 polymer ?
#
loop_
_entity_poly.entity_id
_entity_poly.type
_entity_poly.pdbx_seq_one_letter_code
_entity_poly.pdbx_strand_id
1 'polypeptide(L)'
;MYTQTNKELMGSSVLRFLLALFWVVCETTAYGEIENQHQLLQLPRLEGQQQQRHKNAYATMMYMGTPRDYEFYVAIRVVIRSLASLHVDADLVVIASLNVPRRWVHAL
;
A
#
# COMPACT_ATOMS: atom_id res chain seq x y z
N MET A 1 1.89 60.84 9.62
CA MET A 1 2.19 59.73 10.54
C MET A 1 0.86 59.15 11.01
N TYR A 2 0.33 58.12 10.33
CA TYR A 2 -0.71 57.19 10.85
C TYR A 2 -0.80 55.94 9.93
N THR A 3 -0.10 54.90 10.35
CA THR A 3 -0.37 53.43 10.30
C THR A 3 -1.17 52.86 9.11
N GLN A 4 -0.67 51.97 8.24
CA GLN A 4 -0.16 50.60 8.48
C GLN A 4 -1.06 49.72 9.37
N THR A 5 -2.31 49.48 8.97
CA THR A 5 -3.24 48.56 9.67
C THR A 5 -4.20 47.83 8.71
N ASN A 6 -3.75 47.38 7.53
CA ASN A 6 -4.57 46.59 6.61
C ASN A 6 -3.84 45.37 6.03
N LYS A 7 -3.07 44.66 6.87
CA LYS A 7 -2.44 43.37 6.51
C LYS A 7 -2.76 42.21 7.46
N GLU A 8 -3.38 42.49 8.61
CA GLU A 8 -3.61 41.49 9.67
C GLU A 8 -4.97 40.75 9.54
N LEU A 9 -5.94 41.30 8.80
CA LEU A 9 -7.28 40.69 8.70
C LEU A 9 -7.42 39.61 7.61
N MET A 10 -6.52 39.54 6.63
CA MET A 10 -6.64 38.62 5.49
C MET A 10 -5.97 37.26 5.74
N GLY A 11 -5.00 37.20 6.66
CA GLY A 11 -4.24 35.99 6.98
C GLY A 11 -5.04 34.93 7.73
N SER A 12 -5.93 35.33 8.65
CA SER A 12 -6.67 34.38 9.49
C SER A 12 -7.76 33.61 8.73
N SER A 13 -8.41 34.26 7.77
CA SER A 13 -9.43 33.62 6.93
C SER A 13 -8.80 32.66 5.93
N VAL A 14 -7.72 33.07 5.26
CA VAL A 14 -6.97 32.20 4.33
C VAL A 14 -6.34 31.01 5.06
N LEU A 15 -5.86 31.21 6.30
CA LEU A 15 -5.35 30.11 7.13
C LEU A 15 -6.45 29.10 7.48
N ARG A 16 -7.67 29.55 7.80
CA ARG A 16 -8.82 28.66 8.04
C ARG A 16 -9.22 27.89 6.78
N PHE A 17 -9.21 28.53 5.62
CA PHE A 17 -9.46 27.86 4.34
C PHE A 17 -8.37 26.84 4.00
N LEU A 18 -7.09 27.18 4.23
CA LEU A 18 -5.98 26.25 4.03
C LEU A 18 -6.07 25.06 4.98
N LEU A 19 -6.41 25.27 6.26
CA LEU A 19 -6.61 24.19 7.23
C LEU A 19 -7.80 23.30 6.86
N ALA A 20 -8.92 23.88 6.39
CA ALA A 20 -10.06 23.12 5.92
C ALA A 20 -9.73 22.32 4.66
N LEU A 21 -8.97 22.89 3.72
CA LEU A 21 -8.51 22.19 2.53
C LEU A 21 -7.58 21.02 2.90
N PHE A 22 -6.67 21.24 3.84
CA PHE A 22 -5.77 20.20 4.34
C PHE A 22 -6.53 19.08 5.07
N TRP A 23 -7.56 19.43 5.85
CA TRP A 23 -8.45 18.46 6.50
C TRP A 23 -9.20 17.60 5.48
N VAL A 24 -9.81 18.23 4.47
CA VAL A 24 -10.52 17.53 3.38
C VAL A 24 -9.58 16.60 2.61
N VAL A 25 -8.37 17.05 2.32
CA VAL A 25 -7.36 16.22 1.64
C VAL A 25 -6.88 15.06 2.52
N CYS A 26 -6.76 15.25 3.84
CA CYS A 26 -6.45 14.16 4.78
C CYS A 26 -7.57 13.10 4.84
N GLU A 27 -8.84 13.47 4.67
CA GLU A 27 -9.91 12.48 4.60
C GLU A 27 -9.91 11.70 3.28
N THR A 28 -9.51 12.32 2.15
CA THR A 28 -9.47 11.61 0.87
C THR A 28 -8.24 10.71 0.70
N THR A 29 -7.15 10.94 1.42
CA THR A 29 -5.99 10.01 1.43
C THR A 29 -6.23 8.76 2.27
N ALA A 30 -7.22 8.78 3.16
CA ALA A 30 -7.68 7.62 3.91
C ALA A 30 -8.72 6.77 3.14
N TYR A 31 -9.12 7.18 1.93
CA TYR A 31 -10.00 6.40 1.05
C TYR A 31 -9.17 5.38 0.25
N GLY A 32 -8.56 4.45 0.99
CA GLY A 32 -7.71 3.40 0.47
C GLY A 32 -8.05 2.05 1.09
N GLU A 33 -9.33 1.73 1.28
CA GLU A 33 -9.73 0.40 1.73
C GLU A 33 -10.98 -0.01 0.94
N ILE A 34 -10.76 -0.71 -0.18
CA ILE A 34 -11.82 -1.54 -0.76
C ILE A 34 -11.98 -2.73 0.17
N GLU A 35 -12.87 -2.59 1.15
CA GLU A 35 -13.35 -3.67 2.00
C GLU A 35 -14.18 -4.63 1.14
N ASN A 36 -13.51 -5.57 0.47
CA ASN A 36 -14.18 -6.74 -0.09
C ASN A 36 -14.32 -7.78 1.03
N GLN A 37 -15.56 -7.88 1.49
CA GLN A 37 -16.14 -8.77 2.48
C GLN A 37 -15.39 -10.10 2.69
N HIS A 38 -14.98 -10.30 3.95
CA HIS A 38 -14.70 -11.60 4.54
C HIS A 38 -15.91 -12.54 4.46
N GLN A 39 -15.73 -13.73 3.87
CA GLN A 39 -16.24 -15.06 4.27
C GLN A 39 -16.16 -15.98 3.04
N LEU A 40 -15.56 -17.17 3.02
CA LEU A 40 -15.14 -18.13 4.04
C LEU A 40 -14.04 -18.99 3.39
N LEU A 41 -12.99 -19.30 4.15
CA LEU A 41 -12.33 -20.61 4.28
C LEU A 41 -11.00 -20.37 5.00
N GLN A 42 -11.00 -20.62 6.30
CA GLN A 42 -9.80 -20.69 7.12
C GLN A 42 -8.91 -21.80 6.54
N LEU A 43 -7.94 -21.43 5.71
CA LEU A 43 -6.87 -22.35 5.33
C LEU A 43 -5.92 -22.51 6.53
N PRO A 44 -5.34 -23.71 6.72
CA PRO A 44 -4.42 -23.96 7.82
C PRO A 44 -3.30 -22.95 7.74
N ARG A 45 -3.03 -22.25 8.84
CA ARG A 45 -1.80 -21.46 9.02
C ARG A 45 -0.65 -22.44 8.85
N LEU A 46 -0.04 -22.46 7.66
CA LEU A 46 1.20 -23.18 7.42
C LEU A 46 2.24 -22.48 8.29
N GLU A 47 2.48 -23.08 9.46
CA GLU A 47 3.56 -22.77 10.40
C GLU A 47 4.89 -22.97 9.66
N GLY A 48 5.28 -21.96 8.89
CA GLY A 48 6.54 -21.89 8.17
C GLY A 48 7.37 -20.77 8.78
N GLN A 49 8.20 -21.14 9.74
CA GLN A 49 9.32 -20.36 10.29
C GLN A 49 8.94 -19.16 11.15
N GLN A 50 9.19 -19.32 12.45
CA GLN A 50 9.52 -18.22 13.37
C GLN A 50 10.85 -17.58 12.95
N GLN A 51 10.92 -17.07 11.72
CA GLN A 51 11.98 -16.19 11.28
C GLN A 51 11.77 -14.86 11.99
N GLN A 52 12.86 -14.18 12.32
CA GLN A 52 12.89 -12.92 13.07
C GLN A 52 11.66 -12.06 12.76
N ARG A 53 10.80 -11.86 13.75
CA ARG A 53 9.49 -11.25 13.54
C ARG A 53 9.70 -9.79 13.15
N HIS A 54 9.73 -9.54 11.85
CA HIS A 54 9.74 -8.18 11.33
C HIS A 54 8.46 -7.48 11.80
N LYS A 55 8.56 -6.19 12.15
CA LYS A 55 7.40 -5.43 12.62
C LYS A 55 6.36 -5.23 11.52
N ASN A 56 6.81 -5.20 10.26
CA ASN A 56 6.01 -4.87 9.09
C ASN A 56 6.16 -5.96 8.03
N ALA A 57 5.18 -6.02 7.12
CA ALA A 57 5.23 -6.85 5.93
C ALA A 57 4.77 -6.05 4.71
N TYR A 58 5.44 -6.25 3.57
CA TYR A 58 5.01 -5.76 2.28
C TYR A 58 4.38 -6.89 1.50
N ALA A 59 3.09 -6.74 1.20
CA ALA A 59 2.30 -7.72 0.51
C ALA A 59 1.94 -7.26 -0.91
N THR A 60 1.94 -8.19 -1.86
CA THR A 60 1.36 -7.99 -3.19
C THR A 60 0.56 -9.22 -3.61
N MET A 61 -0.47 -9.02 -4.45
CA MET A 61 -1.31 -10.10 -4.95
C MET A 61 -0.92 -10.51 -6.36
N MET A 62 -0.89 -11.81 -6.59
CA MET A 62 -0.73 -12.41 -7.91
C MET A 62 -1.99 -13.20 -8.26
N TYR A 63 -2.66 -12.82 -9.33
CA TYR A 63 -3.82 -13.55 -9.85
C TYR A 63 -3.69 -13.70 -11.37
N MET A 64 -4.36 -14.73 -11.89
CA MET A 64 -4.49 -14.95 -13.33
C MET A 64 -5.96 -14.80 -13.74
N GLY A 65 -6.19 -14.36 -14.97
CA GLY A 65 -7.49 -14.16 -15.58
C GLY A 65 -7.49 -13.18 -16.76
N THR A 66 -6.34 -12.61 -17.14
CA THR A 66 -6.25 -11.63 -18.23
C THR A 66 -5.10 -11.95 -19.20
N PRO A 67 -5.16 -11.47 -20.46
CA PRO A 67 -4.04 -11.63 -21.38
C PRO A 67 -2.72 -10.98 -20.93
N ARG A 68 -2.76 -10.09 -19.92
CA ARG A 68 -1.61 -9.30 -19.44
C ARG A 68 -0.97 -9.87 -18.16
N ASP A 69 -1.37 -11.06 -17.72
CA ASP A 69 -0.93 -11.58 -16.43
C ASP A 69 0.58 -11.83 -16.33
N TYR A 70 1.24 -12.07 -17.47
CA TYR A 70 2.69 -12.26 -17.50
C TYR A 70 3.45 -10.99 -17.14
N GLU A 71 3.00 -9.84 -17.62
CA GLU A 71 3.60 -8.54 -17.32
C GLU A 71 3.48 -8.21 -15.83
N PHE A 72 2.34 -8.55 -15.22
CA PHE A 72 2.17 -8.41 -13.77
C PHE A 72 3.08 -9.34 -12.98
N TYR A 73 3.24 -10.60 -13.41
CA TYR A 73 4.20 -11.52 -12.81
C TYR A 73 5.64 -10.98 -12.87
N VAL A 74 6.05 -10.43 -14.01
CA VAL A 74 7.38 -9.81 -14.16
C VAL A 74 7.51 -8.59 -13.24
N ALA A 75 6.48 -7.74 -13.16
CA ALA A 75 6.48 -6.56 -12.29
C ALA A 75 6.62 -6.94 -10.81
N ILE A 76 5.88 -7.94 -10.34
CA ILE A 76 5.98 -8.45 -8.97
C ILE A 76 7.41 -8.89 -8.67
N ARG A 77 8.03 -9.66 -9.56
CA ARG A 77 9.42 -10.09 -9.37
C ARG A 77 10.40 -8.92 -9.29
N VAL A 78 10.19 -7.88 -10.09
CA VAL A 78 11.03 -6.67 -10.03
C VAL A 78 10.84 -5.96 -8.69
N VAL A 79 9.60 -5.81 -8.21
CA VAL A 79 9.30 -5.16 -6.92
C VAL A 79 9.87 -5.95 -5.75
N ILE A 80 9.68 -7.27 -5.71
CA ILE A 80 10.22 -8.11 -4.63
C ILE A 80 11.75 -8.07 -4.64
N ARG A 81 12.37 -8.17 -5.82
CA ARG A 81 13.83 -8.11 -5.94
C ARG A 81 14.38 -6.74 -5.57
N SER A 82 13.68 -5.65 -5.89
CA SER A 82 14.12 -4.31 -5.53
C SER A 82 14.04 -4.10 -4.01
N LEU A 83 12.94 -4.49 -3.37
CA LEU A 83 12.78 -4.42 -1.92
C LEU A 83 13.82 -5.29 -1.19
N ALA A 84 14.06 -6.52 -1.68
CA ALA A 84 15.10 -7.38 -1.14
C ALA A 84 16.50 -6.75 -1.28
N SER A 85 16.81 -6.13 -2.43
CA SER A 85 18.09 -5.45 -2.64
C SER A 85 18.29 -4.23 -1.74
N LEU A 86 17.19 -3.58 -1.35
CA LEU A 86 17.19 -2.44 -0.42
C LEU A 86 17.29 -2.87 1.05
N HIS A 87 17.37 -4.18 1.35
CA HIS A 87 17.48 -4.73 2.71
C HIS A 87 16.40 -4.19 3.65
N VAL A 88 15.17 -4.14 3.16
CA VAL A 88 14.02 -3.70 3.95
C VAL A 88 13.87 -4.58 5.20
N ASP A 89 13.67 -3.96 6.36
CA ASP A 89 13.31 -4.62 7.62
C ASP A 89 11.81 -4.97 7.66
N ALA A 90 11.36 -5.77 6.71
CA ALA A 90 9.98 -6.22 6.58
C ALA A 90 9.91 -7.57 5.87
N ASP A 91 8.90 -8.37 6.22
CA ASP A 91 8.59 -9.59 5.49
C ASP A 91 8.04 -9.26 4.10
N LEU A 92 8.52 -9.94 3.05
CA LEU A 92 8.00 -9.79 1.69
C LEU A 92 7.05 -10.95 1.39
N VAL A 93 5.77 -10.65 1.16
CA VAL A 93 4.71 -11.64 1.00
C VAL A 93 4.04 -11.50 -0.36
N VAL A 94 3.89 -12.61 -1.08
CA VAL A 94 3.08 -12.65 -2.30
C VAL A 94 1.89 -13.58 -2.08
N ILE A 95 0.69 -13.03 -2.18
CA ILE A 95 -0.57 -13.77 -2.07
C ILE A 95 -0.98 -14.20 -3.46
N ALA A 96 -0.87 -15.50 -3.77
CA ALA A 96 -1.19 -16.05 -5.08
C ALA A 96 -2.60 -16.67 -5.11
N SER A 97 -3.37 -16.38 -6.16
CA SER A 97 -4.64 -17.06 -6.40
C SER A 97 -4.43 -18.49 -6.93
N LEU A 98 -5.46 -19.34 -6.82
CA LEU A 98 -5.41 -20.75 -7.22
C LEU A 98 -5.03 -20.97 -8.69
N ASN A 99 -5.32 -19.98 -9.54
CA ASN A 99 -5.12 -20.07 -10.98
C ASN A 99 -3.68 -19.75 -11.41
N VAL A 100 -2.83 -19.31 -10.48
CA VAL A 100 -1.43 -19.01 -10.76
C VAL A 100 -0.67 -20.31 -11.07
N PRO A 101 0.09 -20.37 -12.18
CA PRO A 101 0.94 -21.52 -12.47
C PRO A 101 1.96 -21.76 -11.34
N ARG A 102 2.03 -22.99 -10.81
CA ARG A 102 2.98 -23.36 -9.74
C ARG A 102 4.44 -23.02 -10.09
N ARG A 103 4.80 -23.13 -11.37
CA ARG A 103 6.13 -22.75 -11.88
C ARG A 103 6.50 -21.28 -11.60
N TRP A 104 5.53 -20.39 -11.54
CA TRP A 104 5.74 -18.96 -11.26
C TRP A 104 5.87 -18.72 -9.76
N VAL A 105 5.10 -19.46 -8.96
CA VAL A 105 5.21 -19.43 -7.49
C VAL A 105 6.60 -19.91 -7.03
N HIS A 106 7.12 -20.99 -7.61
CA HIS A 106 8.45 -21.51 -7.25
C HIS A 106 9.63 -20.66 -7.77
N ALA A 107 9.38 -19.76 -8.72
CA ALA A 107 10.42 -18.93 -9.34
C ALA A 107 10.51 -17.51 -8.73
N LEU A 108 9.71 -17.26 -7.70
CA LEU A 108 9.61 -16.01 -6.96
C LEU A 108 10.54 -16.07 -5.74
#